data_AF-A0A8S1EK91-F1
#
_entry.id   AF-A0A8S1EK91-F1
#
_cell.length_a   1.000
_cell.length_b   1.000
_cell.length_c   1.000
_cell.angle_alpha   90.00
_cell.angle_beta   90.00
_cell.angle_gamma   90.00
#
_symmetry.space_group_name_H-M   'P 1'
#
loop_
_entity.id
_entity.type
_entity.pdbx_description
1 polymer ?
#
loop_
_entity_poly.entity_id
_entity_poly.type
_entity_poly.pdbx_seq_one_letter_code
_entity_poly.pdbx_strand_id
1 'polypeptide(L)'
;MIQLLFLFALVSSVIGRSTVIKYKHQDAYEDFLNLMESFERTEKPKAKPNWAYNSELYGLDRHGKPFMKCVEFNATTSPKTRNVRCSASGDKDRPGCFAMYDFETKQLLQGCYNYQEDIAHFCETSKRCTFSSDAKVGFCCCVGQQCNSQKKIMYNGEPLETVINEKRKKDVTDFLRRF
;
A
#
# COMPACT_ATOMS: atom_id res chain seq x y z
N MET A 1 -65.98 28.38 41.87
CA MET A 1 -64.70 28.75 41.21
C MET A 1 -63.44 28.34 42.01
N ILE A 2 -63.51 28.15 43.33
CA ILE A 2 -62.33 27.82 44.17
C ILE A 2 -61.98 26.31 44.14
N GLN A 3 -62.93 25.41 43.87
CA GLN A 3 -62.67 23.96 43.82
C GLN A 3 -61.91 23.48 42.56
N LEU A 4 -61.90 24.27 41.47
CA LEU A 4 -61.20 23.88 40.23
C LEU A 4 -59.68 24.10 40.31
N LEU A 5 -59.23 25.03 41.17
CA LEU A 5 -57.81 25.37 41.34
C LEU A 5 -57.03 24.33 42.16
N PHE A 6 -57.70 23.63 43.09
CA PHE A 6 -57.05 22.58 43.89
C PHE A 6 -56.76 21.30 43.10
N LEU A 7 -57.59 20.98 42.09
CA LEU A 7 -57.35 19.82 41.21
C LEU A 7 -56.15 20.05 40.27
N PHE A 8 -55.94 21.27 39.78
CA PHE A 8 -54.78 21.58 38.95
C PHE A 8 -53.45 21.53 39.73
N ALA A 9 -53.45 21.94 41.00
CA ALA A 9 -52.26 21.88 41.85
C ALA A 9 -51.84 20.43 42.20
N LEU A 10 -52.80 19.51 42.33
CA LEU A 10 -52.50 18.10 42.58
C LEU A 10 -51.99 17.38 41.32
N VAL A 11 -52.57 17.65 40.14
CA VAL A 11 -52.12 17.03 38.89
C VAL A 11 -50.72 17.52 38.47
N SER A 12 -50.39 18.79 38.70
CA SER A 12 -49.06 19.32 38.38
C SER A 12 -47.95 18.83 39.31
N SER A 13 -48.29 18.29 40.49
CA SER A 13 -47.31 17.69 41.41
C SER A 13 -46.88 16.25 41.04
N VAL A 14 -47.66 15.56 40.18
CA VAL A 14 -47.41 14.16 39.80
C VAL A 14 -46.60 14.03 38.50
N ILE A 15 -46.53 15.08 37.67
CA ILE A 15 -45.84 15.03 36.36
C ILE A 15 -44.33 15.34 36.46
N GLY A 16 -43.82 15.74 37.63
CA GLY A 16 -42.47 16.26 37.81
C GLY A 16 -41.34 15.26 38.12
N ARG A 17 -41.55 13.93 38.00
CA ARG A 17 -40.49 12.94 38.25
C ARG A 17 -40.32 11.97 37.08
N SER A 18 -39.98 12.50 35.91
CA SER A 18 -39.23 11.74 34.92
C SER A 18 -37.83 11.51 35.45
N THR A 19 -37.64 10.48 36.26
CA THR A 19 -36.30 9.98 36.54
C THR A 19 -35.71 9.51 35.22
N VAL A 20 -34.75 10.27 34.69
CA VAL A 20 -33.91 9.83 33.58
C VAL A 20 -33.26 8.53 34.04
N ILE A 21 -33.72 7.39 33.52
CA ILE A 21 -33.10 6.10 33.74
C ILE A 21 -31.76 6.18 33.00
N LYS A 22 -30.72 6.63 33.69
CA LYS A 22 -29.35 6.54 33.20
C LYS A 22 -29.06 5.05 33.04
N TYR A 23 -29.01 4.59 31.80
CA TYR A 23 -28.52 3.24 31.51
C TYR A 23 -27.11 3.14 32.06
N LYS A 24 -26.77 2.00 32.66
CA LYS A 24 -25.50 1.73 33.37
C LYS A 24 -24.23 1.98 32.52
N HIS A 25 -24.40 2.19 31.21
CA HIS A 25 -23.33 2.44 30.25
C HIS A 25 -23.58 3.68 29.37
N GLN A 26 -24.47 4.59 29.75
CA GLN A 26 -24.77 5.78 28.96
C GLN A 26 -23.52 6.66 28.78
N ASP A 27 -22.74 6.85 29.84
CA ASP A 27 -21.49 7.62 29.76
C ASP A 27 -20.47 6.91 28.83
N ALA A 28 -20.43 5.57 28.83
CA ALA A 28 -19.56 4.80 27.93
C ALA A 28 -20.02 4.84 26.46
N TYR A 29 -21.33 4.97 26.22
CA TYR A 29 -21.89 5.14 24.89
C TYR A 29 -21.60 6.53 24.34
N GLU A 30 -21.75 7.57 25.16
CA GLU A 30 -21.37 8.95 24.82
C GLU A 30 -19.86 9.06 24.57
N ASP A 31 -19.02 8.42 25.39
CA ASP A 31 -17.57 8.35 25.15
C ASP A 31 -17.24 7.67 23.82
N PHE A 32 -17.95 6.58 23.48
CA PHE A 32 -17.80 5.91 22.19
C PHE A 32 -18.22 6.81 21.02
N LEU A 33 -19.33 7.53 21.13
CA LEU A 33 -19.79 8.47 20.09
C LEU A 33 -18.81 9.63 19.91
N ASN A 34 -18.30 10.20 21.01
CA ASN A 34 -17.28 11.24 20.97
C ASN A 34 -15.95 10.74 20.36
N LEU A 35 -15.57 9.49 20.64
CA LEU A 35 -14.40 8.86 20.01
C LEU A 35 -14.62 8.66 18.50
N MET A 36 -15.79 8.17 18.09
CA MET A 36 -16.15 8.01 16.68
C MET A 36 -16.18 9.34 15.93
N GLU A 37 -16.76 10.38 16.54
CA GLU A 37 -16.78 11.72 15.97
C GLU A 37 -15.37 12.33 15.91
N SER A 38 -14.50 12.00 16.87
CA SER A 38 -13.09 12.39 16.81
C SER A 38 -12.35 11.73 15.64
N PHE A 39 -12.64 10.46 15.34
CA PHE A 39 -12.10 9.76 14.17
C PHE A 39 -12.56 10.43 12.88
N GLU A 40 -13.86 10.75 12.75
CA GLU A 40 -14.40 11.47 11.58
C GLU A 40 -13.80 12.88 11.43
N ARG A 41 -13.56 13.62 12.52
CA ARG A 41 -12.90 14.94 12.47
C ARG A 41 -11.41 14.86 12.16
N THR A 42 -10.71 13.78 12.52
CA THR A 42 -9.31 13.56 12.14
C THR A 42 -9.14 13.05 10.71
N GLU A 43 -10.17 12.44 10.12
CA GLU A 43 -10.25 12.16 8.69
C GLU A 43 -10.80 13.38 7.92
N LYS A 44 -10.18 14.56 8.10
CA LYS A 44 -10.21 15.52 7.01
C LYS A 44 -9.70 14.78 5.78
N PRO A 45 -10.42 14.78 4.64
CA PRO A 45 -9.96 14.12 3.44
C PRO A 45 -8.57 14.68 3.15
N LYS A 46 -7.55 13.85 3.34
CA LYS A 46 -6.16 14.22 3.04
C LYS A 46 -6.17 14.75 1.61
N ALA A 47 -5.53 15.89 1.43
CA ALA A 47 -5.52 16.60 0.16
C ALA A 47 -5.32 15.59 -0.96
N LYS A 48 -6.25 15.57 -1.93
CA LYS A 48 -6.15 14.63 -3.05
C LYS A 48 -4.74 14.76 -3.63
N PRO A 49 -4.01 13.64 -3.84
CA PRO A 49 -2.66 13.70 -4.36
C PRO A 49 -2.63 14.57 -5.61
N ASN A 50 -1.66 15.48 -5.71
CA ASN A 50 -1.55 16.45 -6.81
C ASN A 50 -1.11 15.79 -8.14
N TRP A 51 -1.15 14.47 -8.21
CA TRP A 51 -0.89 13.67 -9.41
C TRP A 51 -2.17 12.95 -9.81
N ALA A 52 -2.48 12.96 -11.11
CA ALA A 52 -3.67 12.33 -11.64
C ALA A 52 -3.62 10.82 -11.36
N TYR A 53 -4.45 10.37 -10.42
CA TYR A 53 -4.61 8.95 -10.14
C TYR A 53 -5.00 8.20 -11.41
N ASN A 54 -4.28 7.11 -11.70
CA ASN A 54 -4.57 6.23 -12.82
C ASN A 54 -4.94 4.84 -12.29
N SER A 55 -6.22 4.46 -12.41
CA SER A 55 -6.74 3.17 -11.95
C SER A 55 -6.17 1.96 -12.68
N GLU A 56 -5.55 2.14 -13.84
CA GLU A 56 -4.86 1.06 -14.55
C GLU A 56 -3.51 0.71 -13.91
N LEU A 57 -2.90 1.69 -13.22
CA LEU A 57 -1.56 1.55 -12.65
C LEU A 57 -1.60 1.28 -11.15
N TYR A 58 -2.54 1.88 -10.43
CA TYR A 58 -2.63 1.87 -8.97
C TYR A 58 -3.91 1.18 -8.48
N GLY A 59 -3.83 0.58 -7.30
CA GLY A 59 -5.01 0.15 -6.54
C GLY A 59 -5.31 1.14 -5.43
N LEU A 60 -6.52 1.06 -4.87
CA LEU A 60 -6.92 1.82 -3.67
C LEU A 60 -7.06 0.86 -2.50
N ASP A 61 -6.50 1.22 -1.34
CA ASP A 61 -6.71 0.47 -0.11
C ASP A 61 -8.11 0.77 0.47
N ARG A 62 -8.42 0.14 1.61
CA ARG A 62 -9.71 0.30 2.28
C ARG A 62 -9.99 1.73 2.77
N HIS A 63 -8.98 2.59 2.82
CA HIS A 63 -9.07 4.00 3.20
C HIS A 63 -8.97 4.94 1.98
N GLY A 64 -9.04 4.40 0.76
CA GLY A 64 -8.92 5.18 -0.47
C GLY A 64 -7.50 5.66 -0.77
N LYS A 65 -6.47 5.11 -0.11
CA LYS A 65 -5.07 5.48 -0.35
C LYS A 65 -4.51 4.71 -1.55
N PRO A 66 -3.86 5.38 -2.51
CA PRO A 66 -3.24 4.70 -3.64
C PRO A 66 -2.07 3.83 -3.19
N PHE A 67 -2.05 2.60 -3.71
CA PHE A 67 -0.97 1.65 -3.52
C PHE A 67 -0.64 0.91 -4.83
N MET A 68 0.56 0.36 -4.89
CA MET A 68 1.02 -0.51 -5.97
C MET A 68 1.40 -1.88 -5.43
N LYS A 69 1.07 -2.96 -6.14
CA LYS A 69 1.63 -4.28 -5.82
C LYS A 69 2.96 -4.43 -6.53
N CYS A 70 4.03 -4.71 -5.79
CA CYS A 70 5.34 -5.02 -6.34
C CYS A 70 5.77 -6.43 -5.93
N VAL A 71 6.68 -7.00 -6.70
CA VAL A 71 7.40 -8.20 -6.29
C VAL A 71 8.53 -7.77 -5.36
N GLU A 72 8.58 -8.38 -4.17
CA GLU A 72 9.69 -8.28 -3.25
C GLU A 72 10.48 -9.58 -3.26
N PHE A 73 11.78 -9.47 -3.48
CA PHE A 73 12.70 -10.58 -3.49
C PHE A 73 14.08 -10.06 -3.15
N ASN A 74 14.79 -10.79 -2.28
CA ASN A 74 16.17 -10.48 -1.96
C ASN A 74 16.95 -11.80 -1.93
N ALA A 75 17.81 -12.00 -2.93
CA ALA A 75 18.63 -13.22 -3.04
C ALA A 75 19.50 -13.49 -1.79
N THR A 76 19.87 -12.43 -1.05
CA THR A 76 20.81 -12.47 0.06
C THR A 76 20.13 -12.69 1.41
N THR A 77 18.95 -12.08 1.64
CA THR A 77 18.29 -12.09 2.97
C THR A 77 16.97 -12.85 3.01
N SER A 78 16.25 -12.98 1.89
CA SER A 78 14.97 -13.69 1.84
C SER A 78 14.72 -14.25 0.43
N PRO A 79 15.10 -15.51 0.15
CA PRO A 79 14.94 -16.12 -1.16
C PRO A 79 13.49 -16.46 -1.53
N LYS A 80 12.51 -16.10 -0.68
CA LYS A 80 11.09 -16.24 -0.98
C LYS A 80 10.58 -14.96 -1.65
N THR A 81 10.13 -15.09 -2.89
CA THR A 81 9.40 -14.06 -3.61
C THR A 81 8.05 -13.78 -2.93
N ARG A 82 7.75 -12.51 -2.68
CA ARG A 82 6.48 -12.06 -2.08
C ARG A 82 5.87 -10.95 -2.90
N ASN A 83 4.54 -10.83 -2.83
CA ASN A 83 3.85 -9.65 -3.35
C ASN A 83 3.63 -8.67 -2.20
N VAL A 84 4.20 -7.48 -2.31
CA VAL A 84 4.09 -6.42 -1.30
C VAL A 84 3.24 -5.27 -1.82
N ARG A 85 2.50 -4.61 -0.92
CA ARG A 85 1.77 -3.39 -1.24
C ARG A 85 2.62 -2.18 -0.87
N CYS A 86 3.07 -1.44 -1.88
CA CYS A 86 3.80 -0.20 -1.74
C CYS A 86 2.79 0.95 -1.70
N SER A 87 2.72 1.65 -0.56
CA SER A 87 1.84 2.81 -0.40
C SER A 87 2.64 4.10 -0.51
N ALA A 88 2.05 5.17 -1.02
CA ALA A 88 2.67 6.49 -0.96
C ALA A 88 3.00 6.86 0.50
N SER A 89 4.20 7.34 0.80
CA SER A 89 4.55 7.77 2.17
C SER A 89 4.00 9.17 2.50
N GLY A 90 3.88 10.06 1.50
CA GLY A 90 3.25 11.37 1.60
C GLY A 90 2.40 11.74 0.37
N ASP A 91 1.77 12.91 0.40
CA ASP A 91 0.82 13.37 -0.63
C ASP A 91 1.48 13.65 -1.99
N LYS A 92 2.80 13.88 -2.00
CA LYS A 92 3.61 14.09 -3.20
C LYS A 92 4.29 12.80 -3.70
N ASP A 93 4.34 11.77 -2.86
CA ASP A 93 5.04 10.54 -3.19
C ASP A 93 4.19 9.67 -4.10
N ARG A 94 4.84 9.01 -5.05
CA ARG A 94 4.24 7.98 -5.91
C ARG A 94 4.89 6.65 -5.57
N PRO A 95 4.12 5.61 -5.22
CA PRO A 95 4.70 4.29 -5.00
C PRO A 95 5.07 3.68 -6.35
N GLY A 96 6.23 3.07 -6.43
CA GLY A 96 6.66 2.34 -7.62
C GLY A 96 7.40 1.05 -7.28
N CYS A 97 7.66 0.25 -8.30
CA CYS A 97 8.44 -0.97 -8.17
C CYS A 97 9.84 -0.80 -8.76
N PHE A 98 10.85 -1.39 -8.14
CA PHE A 98 12.20 -1.45 -8.70
C PHE A 98 12.68 -2.89 -8.83
N ALA A 99 13.67 -3.08 -9.71
CA ALA A 99 14.52 -4.25 -9.72
C ALA A 99 15.97 -3.84 -9.93
N MET A 100 16.87 -4.53 -9.23
CA MET A 100 18.31 -4.38 -9.35
C MET A 100 18.93 -5.76 -9.53
N TYR A 101 19.80 -5.89 -10.52
CA TYR A 101 20.48 -7.14 -10.82
C TYR A 101 21.99 -6.90 -10.90
N ASP A 102 22.73 -7.58 -10.05
CA ASP A 102 24.19 -7.64 -10.13
C ASP A 102 24.58 -8.77 -11.08
N PHE A 103 25.23 -8.41 -12.19
CA PHE A 103 25.63 -9.38 -13.22
C PHE A 103 26.85 -10.22 -12.83
N GLU A 104 27.67 -9.71 -11.90
CA GLU A 104 28.86 -10.38 -11.39
C GLU A 104 28.47 -11.43 -10.34
N THR A 105 27.72 -11.01 -9.32
CA THR A 105 27.27 -11.92 -8.25
C THR A 105 25.99 -12.69 -8.58
N LYS A 106 25.33 -12.33 -9.69
CA LYS A 106 24.04 -12.89 -10.16
C LYS A 106 22.91 -12.71 -9.15
N GLN A 107 22.97 -11.68 -8.32
CA GLN A 107 21.99 -11.41 -7.29
C GLN A 107 20.89 -10.48 -7.81
N LEU A 108 19.64 -10.86 -7.54
CA LEU A 108 18.47 -10.05 -7.83
C LEU A 108 17.90 -9.47 -6.54
N LEU A 109 17.62 -8.16 -6.57
CA LEU A 109 16.89 -7.43 -5.55
C LEU A 109 15.66 -6.78 -6.20
N GLN A 110 14.50 -6.94 -5.59
CA GLN A 110 13.23 -6.38 -6.06
C GLN A 110 12.47 -5.83 -4.87
N GLY A 111 11.76 -4.72 -5.06
CA GLY A 111 10.94 -4.16 -3.99
C GLY A 111 10.19 -2.89 -4.36
N CYS A 112 9.72 -2.22 -3.31
CA CYS A 112 9.07 -0.91 -3.38
C CYS A 112 10.12 0.20 -3.42
N TYR A 113 9.88 1.24 -4.21
CA TYR A 113 10.53 2.53 -4.01
C TYR A 113 9.46 3.62 -3.83
N ASN A 114 9.83 4.66 -3.10
CA ASN A 114 9.05 5.88 -3.02
C ASN A 114 9.67 6.89 -3.97
N TYR A 115 8.87 7.38 -4.91
CA TYR A 115 9.28 8.41 -5.84
C TYR A 115 9.70 9.67 -5.08
N GLN A 116 10.97 10.05 -5.22
CA GLN A 116 11.50 11.36 -4.85
C GLN A 116 11.80 12.10 -6.16
N GLU A 117 11.57 13.43 -6.19
CA GLU A 117 11.74 14.27 -7.40
C GLU A 117 13.11 14.09 -8.07
N ASP A 118 14.16 13.79 -7.30
CA ASP A 118 15.52 13.65 -7.81
C ASP A 118 15.74 12.38 -8.66
N ILE A 119 14.91 11.34 -8.48
CA ILE A 119 15.00 10.05 -9.19
C ILE A 119 13.86 9.91 -10.21
N ALA A 120 12.96 10.90 -10.24
CA ALA A 120 11.77 10.95 -11.06
C ALA A 120 12.04 10.68 -12.54
N HIS A 121 13.01 11.38 -13.10
CA HIS A 121 13.29 11.40 -14.54
C HIS A 121 13.67 10.02 -15.10
N PHE A 122 14.22 9.15 -14.24
CA PHE A 122 14.59 7.78 -14.60
C PHE A 122 13.41 6.81 -14.56
N CYS A 123 12.36 7.13 -13.78
CA CYS A 123 11.28 6.20 -13.45
C CYS A 123 9.91 6.60 -14.01
N GLU A 124 9.70 7.88 -14.35
CA GLU A 124 8.39 8.42 -14.75
C GLU A 124 7.90 7.91 -16.12
N THR A 125 8.82 7.46 -16.98
CA THR A 125 8.53 7.12 -18.38
C THR A 125 8.54 5.63 -18.67
N SER A 126 9.10 4.79 -17.79
CA SER A 126 9.28 3.38 -18.11
C SER A 126 8.16 2.49 -17.59
N LYS A 127 7.31 2.00 -18.51
CA LYS A 127 6.34 0.92 -18.22
C LYS A 127 7.00 -0.44 -17.98
N ARG A 128 8.29 -0.58 -18.32
CA ARG A 128 9.02 -1.85 -18.29
C ARG A 128 10.39 -1.68 -17.64
N CYS A 129 10.83 -2.72 -16.96
CA CYS A 129 12.14 -2.77 -16.36
C CYS A 129 13.11 -3.38 -17.39
N THR A 130 14.11 -2.63 -17.85
CA THR A 130 15.09 -3.11 -18.84
C THR A 130 16.50 -2.93 -18.31
N PHE A 131 17.33 -3.96 -18.44
CA PHE A 131 18.76 -3.92 -18.18
C PHE A 131 19.56 -4.05 -19.48
N SER A 132 20.70 -3.37 -19.54
CA SER A 132 21.72 -3.56 -20.57
C SER A 132 22.90 -4.34 -19.99
N SER A 133 23.55 -5.18 -20.80
CA SER A 133 24.75 -5.96 -20.44
C SER A 133 26.00 -5.13 -20.19
N ASP A 134 26.00 -3.85 -20.55
CA ASP A 134 27.21 -3.03 -20.52
C ASP A 134 27.57 -2.55 -19.10
N ALA A 135 26.69 -2.79 -18.12
CA ALA A 135 26.86 -2.39 -16.73
C ALA A 135 27.06 -3.60 -15.81
N LYS A 136 27.91 -3.44 -14.78
CA LYS A 136 28.09 -4.46 -13.73
C LYS A 136 26.81 -4.67 -12.90
N VAL A 137 26.03 -3.62 -12.70
CA VAL A 137 24.77 -3.63 -11.99
C VAL A 137 23.71 -2.97 -12.86
N GLY A 138 22.63 -3.68 -13.15
CA GLY A 138 21.44 -3.14 -13.77
C GLY A 138 20.48 -2.63 -12.71
N PHE A 139 20.00 -1.39 -12.85
CA PHE A 139 18.91 -0.85 -12.05
C PHE A 139 17.77 -0.41 -12.96
N CYS A 140 16.54 -0.70 -12.57
CA CYS A 140 15.35 -0.24 -13.27
C CYS A 140 14.23 -0.01 -12.28
N CYS A 141 13.35 0.90 -12.66
CA CYS A 141 12.13 1.23 -11.94
C CYS A 141 10.97 1.30 -12.93
N CYS A 142 9.78 1.02 -12.44
CA CYS A 142 8.59 1.01 -13.25
C CYS A 142 7.35 1.34 -12.43
N VAL A 143 6.30 1.73 -13.15
CA VAL A 143 4.97 2.04 -12.60
C VAL A 143 3.97 1.05 -13.18
N GLY A 144 3.26 0.34 -12.31
CA GLY A 144 2.21 -0.61 -12.67
C GLY A 144 2.28 -1.90 -11.86
N GLN A 145 1.15 -2.59 -11.76
CA GLN A 145 1.02 -3.78 -10.92
C GLN A 145 2.02 -4.88 -11.30
N GLN A 146 2.90 -5.21 -10.34
CA GLN A 146 3.97 -6.21 -10.46
C GLN A 146 4.84 -6.00 -11.70
N CYS A 147 5.06 -4.75 -12.11
CA CYS A 147 5.85 -4.42 -13.30
C CYS A 147 7.32 -4.89 -13.17
N ASN A 148 7.81 -5.02 -11.93
CA ASN A 148 9.15 -5.50 -11.63
C ASN A 148 9.25 -7.04 -11.56
N SER A 149 8.23 -7.81 -11.93
CA SER A 149 8.31 -9.28 -11.95
C SER A 149 9.40 -9.78 -12.91
N GLN A 150 10.11 -10.87 -12.57
CA GLN A 150 11.16 -11.47 -13.43
C GLN A 150 10.67 -11.78 -14.86
N LYS A 151 9.38 -12.11 -15.01
CA LYS A 151 8.70 -12.33 -16.29
C LYS A 151 8.59 -11.10 -17.18
N LYS A 152 8.66 -9.92 -16.56
CA LYS A 152 8.45 -8.61 -17.18
C LYS A 152 9.74 -7.77 -17.25
N ILE A 153 10.78 -8.18 -16.50
CA ILE A 153 12.11 -7.58 -16.61
C ILE A 153 12.76 -8.08 -17.90
N MET A 154 13.25 -7.18 -18.72
CA MET A 154 13.95 -7.47 -19.97
C MET A 154 15.46 -7.28 -19.78
N TYR A 155 16.26 -8.22 -20.26
CA TYR A 155 17.71 -8.15 -20.35
C TYR A 155 18.11 -8.36 -21.81
N ASN A 156 18.73 -7.36 -22.44
CA ASN A 156 19.12 -7.40 -23.86
C ASN A 156 17.99 -7.84 -24.81
N GLY A 157 16.74 -7.49 -24.49
CA GLY A 157 15.57 -7.85 -25.30
C GLY A 157 14.91 -9.19 -24.96
N GLU A 158 15.43 -9.95 -23.99
CA GLU A 158 14.84 -11.21 -23.52
C GLU A 158 14.34 -11.12 -22.06
N PRO A 159 13.32 -11.88 -21.64
CA PRO A 159 12.89 -11.89 -20.25
C PRO A 159 13.99 -12.40 -19.31
N LEU A 160 14.21 -11.73 -18.17
CA LEU A 160 15.25 -12.13 -17.22
C LEU A 160 15.05 -13.56 -16.70
N GLU A 161 13.81 -14.04 -16.60
CA GLU A 161 13.49 -15.41 -16.22
C GLU A 161 14.12 -16.46 -17.16
N THR A 162 14.17 -16.22 -18.48
CA THR A 162 14.77 -17.18 -19.44
C THR A 162 16.27 -17.28 -19.20
N VAL A 163 16.94 -16.14 -19.04
CA VAL A 163 18.39 -16.04 -18.77
C VAL A 163 18.78 -16.78 -17.46
N ILE A 164 17.97 -16.62 -16.41
CA ILE A 164 18.21 -17.30 -15.13
C ILE A 164 18.00 -18.82 -15.26
N ASN A 165 16.95 -19.24 -15.97
CA ASN A 165 16.60 -20.65 -16.10
C ASN A 165 17.58 -21.42 -17.02
N GLU A 166 18.03 -20.83 -18.11
CA GLU A 166 19.03 -21.43 -19.00
C GLU A 166 20.36 -21.68 -18.29
N LYS A 167 20.83 -20.71 -17.49
CA LYS A 167 22.04 -20.87 -16.69
C LYS A 167 21.92 -21.99 -15.66
N ARG A 168 20.77 -22.10 -14.98
CA ARG A 168 20.54 -23.18 -14.01
C ARG A 168 20.62 -24.57 -14.66
N LYS A 169 20.10 -24.72 -15.88
CA LYS A 169 20.22 -25.98 -16.65
C LYS A 169 21.68 -26.29 -16.97
N LYS A 170 22.48 -25.29 -17.36
CA LYS A 170 23.90 -25.45 -17.66
C LYS A 170 24.70 -25.90 -16.44
N ASP A 171 24.48 -25.26 -15.28
CA ASP A 171 25.17 -25.62 -14.02
C ASP A 171 24.89 -27.07 -13.59
N VAL A 172 23.63 -27.53 -13.73
CA VAL A 172 23.26 -28.94 -13.46
C VAL A 172 23.91 -29.89 -14.45
N THR A 173 23.95 -29.53 -15.74
CA THR A 173 24.53 -30.38 -16.78
C THR A 173 26.05 -30.51 -16.60
N ASP A 174 26.74 -29.42 -16.24
CA ASP A 174 28.18 -29.43 -15.99
C ASP A 174 28.52 -30.17 -14.68
N PHE A 175 27.65 -30.11 -13.66
CA PHE A 175 27.79 -30.94 -12.46
C PHE A 175 27.69 -32.44 -12.79
N LEU A 176 26.69 -32.84 -13.57
CA LEU A 176 26.50 -34.26 -13.94
C LEU A 176 27.60 -34.82 -14.84
N ARG A 177 28.32 -33.99 -15.60
CA ARG A 177 29.48 -34.43 -16.41
C ARG A 177 30.76 -34.68 -15.59
N ARG A 178 30.80 -34.27 -14.32
CA ARG A 178 31.95 -34.45 -13.43
C ARG A 178 31.89 -35.75 -12.62
N PHE A 179 30.84 -36.56 -12.82
CA PHE A 179 30.65 -37.89 -12.26
C PHE A 179 30.48 -38.89 -13.41
#